data_AF-A0A2D8AAP2-F1
#
_entry.id   AF-A0A2D8AAP2-F1
#
_cell.length_a   1.000
_cell.length_b   1.000
_cell.length_c   1.000
_cell.angle_alpha   90.00
_cell.angle_beta   90.00
_cell.angle_gamma   90.00
#
_symmetry.space_group_name_H-M   'P 1'
#
loop_
_entity.id
_entity.type
_entity.pdbx_description
1 polymer ?
#
loop_
_entity_poly.entity_id
_entity_poly.type
_entity_poly.pdbx_seq_one_letter_code
_entity_poly.pdbx_strand_id
1 'polypeptide(L)'
;MRWYHSLFLKIFLWFWCVIFLAMGAAVFTYEWIGNDYLRPATQREVALLVDQMEHERPVIAEGRRLWRSLRPGWNLVAAPVDAVSQLPHDLEEFADQAANRREVLWGQNDGWVMVGPLQYDGYLYLSVTRTELHNVLDNEHRWLVPLTVILVVTLLCFLLVWNLTRPIRRLRSTVRQLGRGNFDVSGLEADLHRHDEIGTLANDVADMADALQRLLHSHQQLLRDVSHELRSPLTRLQIALGIARKKDTHQTLAAEHQRIERAVEQVDSLISDILDLARLRQANNSTLQTEKLSVSAQVGIWLQDAALEISQKSLVLETYLPAAEVKASWEWMLVERAFDNLLRNAIRFSPADSVLRVGAAQRGDEIELWVADSGPGVAEEDLQRIFDAFVQVDTARSHTHSRSQSSGGYGIGLALVKRIVELHDGKITAENIHPGLRVTMRLPKHIRS
;
A
#
# COMPACT_ATOMS: atom_id res chain seq x y z
N MET A 1 -25.28 5.44 13.04
CA MET A 1 -25.13 4.00 12.72
C MET A 1 -25.99 3.17 13.66
N ARG A 2 -26.74 2.19 13.16
CA ARG A 2 -27.50 1.25 14.00
C ARG A 2 -26.49 0.35 14.71
N TRP A 3 -26.46 0.36 16.05
CA TRP A 3 -25.44 -0.30 16.89
C TRP A 3 -25.20 -1.78 16.55
N TYR A 4 -26.21 -2.48 16.04
CA TYR A 4 -26.13 -3.90 15.65
C TYR A 4 -25.23 -4.20 14.44
N HIS A 5 -24.88 -3.20 13.63
CA HIS A 5 -24.04 -3.40 12.44
C HIS A 5 -22.54 -3.17 12.70
N SER A 6 -22.19 -2.74 13.91
CA SER A 6 -20.82 -2.44 14.30
C SER A 6 -19.90 -3.66 14.18
N LEU A 7 -18.80 -3.49 13.46
CA LEU A 7 -17.66 -4.39 13.37
C LEU A 7 -17.11 -4.66 14.77
N PHE A 8 -17.04 -3.65 15.64
CA PHE A 8 -16.64 -3.84 17.03
C PHE A 8 -17.56 -4.83 17.75
N LEU A 9 -18.89 -4.66 17.64
CA LEU A 9 -19.84 -5.56 18.26
C LEU A 9 -19.75 -6.98 17.68
N LYS A 10 -19.57 -7.10 16.35
CA LYS A 10 -19.36 -8.40 15.69
C LYS A 10 -18.09 -9.09 16.16
N ILE A 11 -16.97 -8.38 16.23
CA ILE A 11 -15.69 -8.91 16.74
C ILE A 11 -15.82 -9.30 18.20
N PHE A 12 -16.46 -8.46 19.03
CA PHE A 12 -16.67 -8.72 20.44
C PHE A 12 -17.51 -9.98 20.66
N LEU A 13 -18.66 -10.09 19.97
CA LEU A 13 -19.54 -11.24 20.08
C LEU A 13 -18.86 -12.51 19.55
N TRP A 14 -18.10 -12.39 18.46
CA TRP A 14 -17.36 -13.50 17.87
C TRP A 14 -16.23 -13.99 18.80
N PHE A 15 -15.49 -13.07 19.43
CA PHE A 15 -14.47 -13.37 20.43
C PHE A 15 -15.06 -14.12 21.62
N TRP A 16 -16.16 -13.64 22.19
CA TRP A 16 -16.85 -14.32 23.28
C TRP A 16 -17.40 -15.68 22.86
N CYS A 17 -17.95 -15.79 21.65
CA CYS A 17 -18.42 -17.07 21.11
C CYS A 17 -17.27 -18.10 21.05
N VAL A 18 -16.10 -17.70 20.56
CA VAL A 18 -14.91 -18.57 20.53
C VAL A 18 -14.44 -18.94 21.94
N ILE A 19 -14.44 -18.00 22.88
CA ILE A 19 -14.10 -18.28 24.28
C ILE A 19 -15.07 -19.26 24.92
N PHE A 20 -16.38 -19.04 24.79
CA PHE A 20 -17.38 -19.94 25.35
C PHE A 20 -17.32 -21.32 24.71
N LEU A 21 -17.07 -21.39 23.41
CA LEU A 21 -16.89 -22.66 22.69
C LEU A 21 -15.62 -23.39 23.17
N ALA A 22 -14.51 -22.69 23.34
CA ALA A 22 -13.27 -23.25 23.87
C ALA A 22 -13.42 -23.70 25.34
N MET A 23 -14.09 -22.90 26.18
CA MET A 23 -14.35 -23.20 27.58
C MET A 23 -15.31 -24.38 27.72
N GLY A 24 -16.41 -24.41 26.96
CA GLY A 24 -17.35 -25.53 26.94
C GLY A 24 -16.67 -26.82 26.49
N ALA A 25 -15.82 -26.75 25.46
CA ALA A 25 -15.02 -27.89 25.04
C ALA A 25 -14.01 -28.34 26.11
N ALA A 26 -13.38 -27.42 26.83
CA ALA A 26 -12.46 -27.72 27.93
C ALA A 26 -13.18 -28.40 29.12
N VAL A 27 -14.36 -27.89 29.51
CA VAL A 27 -15.18 -28.50 30.57
C VAL A 27 -15.69 -29.86 30.13
N PHE A 28 -16.20 -29.99 28.91
CA PHE A 28 -16.67 -31.27 28.37
C PHE A 28 -15.54 -32.30 28.30
N THR A 29 -14.35 -31.91 27.84
CA THR A 29 -13.18 -32.80 27.85
C THR A 29 -12.77 -33.17 29.28
N TYR A 30 -12.83 -32.24 30.23
CA TYR A 30 -12.55 -32.53 31.65
C TYR A 30 -13.57 -33.51 32.26
N GLU A 31 -14.87 -33.28 32.11
CA GLU A 31 -15.92 -34.19 32.61
C GLU A 31 -15.85 -35.56 31.92
N TRP A 32 -15.61 -35.57 30.61
CA TRP A 32 -15.50 -36.80 29.84
C TRP A 32 -14.26 -37.63 30.22
N ILE A 33 -13.14 -36.98 30.56
CA ILE A 33 -11.96 -37.65 31.12
C ILE A 33 -12.17 -38.06 32.59
N GLY A 34 -12.89 -37.25 33.37
CA GLY A 34 -13.11 -37.46 34.80
C GLY A 34 -14.15 -38.52 35.16
N ASN A 35 -15.12 -38.81 34.29
CA ASN A 35 -16.21 -39.75 34.57
C ASN A 35 -15.80 -41.23 34.60
N ASP A 36 -14.58 -41.58 34.19
CA ASP A 36 -14.11 -42.97 34.18
C ASP A 36 -13.54 -43.45 35.51
N TYR A 37 -13.42 -42.60 36.54
CA TYR A 37 -12.81 -43.01 37.82
C TYR A 37 -13.80 -43.68 38.78
N LEU A 38 -15.06 -43.23 38.86
CA LEU A 38 -16.14 -43.85 39.65
C LEU A 38 -17.52 -43.66 39.03
N ARG A 39 -18.23 -44.75 38.75
CA ARG A 39 -19.62 -44.77 38.24
C ARG A 39 -20.50 -45.78 39.00
N PRO A 40 -21.83 -45.70 38.93
CA PRO A 40 -22.70 -46.77 39.43
C PRO A 40 -22.37 -48.10 38.75
N ALA A 41 -22.32 -49.18 39.54
CA ALA A 41 -22.09 -50.53 39.03
C ALA A 41 -23.30 -50.99 38.21
N THR A 42 -23.06 -51.58 37.05
CA THR A 42 -24.11 -52.19 36.23
C THR A 42 -24.66 -53.46 36.88
N GLN A 43 -25.88 -53.87 36.52
CA GLN A 43 -26.49 -55.09 37.08
C GLN A 43 -25.62 -56.35 36.90
N ARG A 44 -24.85 -56.43 35.81
CA ARG A 44 -23.91 -57.55 35.59
C ARG A 44 -22.74 -57.53 36.56
N GLU A 45 -22.18 -56.35 36.83
CA GLU A 45 -21.07 -56.17 37.77
C GLU A 45 -21.52 -56.44 39.22
N VAL A 46 -22.72 -56.00 39.58
CA VAL A 46 -23.33 -56.33 40.88
C VAL A 46 -23.63 -57.83 40.97
N ALA A 47 -24.15 -58.46 39.91
CA ALA A 47 -24.40 -59.90 39.89
C ALA A 47 -23.10 -60.71 40.03
N LEU A 48 -22.00 -60.27 39.41
CA LEU A 48 -20.68 -60.89 39.60
C LEU A 48 -20.19 -60.77 41.04
N LEU A 49 -20.37 -59.61 41.69
CA LEU A 49 -20.02 -59.43 43.10
C LEU A 49 -20.84 -60.38 44.00
N VAL A 50 -22.15 -60.50 43.76
CA VAL A 50 -23.02 -61.41 44.52
C VAL A 50 -22.67 -62.87 44.29
N ASP A 51 -22.43 -63.28 43.03
CA ASP A 51 -22.00 -64.63 42.69
C ASP A 51 -20.68 -65.01 43.39
N GLN A 52 -19.73 -64.08 43.45
CA GLN A 52 -18.49 -64.26 44.21
C GLN A 52 -18.73 -64.37 45.72
N MET A 53 -19.65 -63.58 46.27
CA MET A 53 -20.00 -63.68 47.70
C MET A 53 -20.58 -65.06 48.07
N GLU A 54 -21.28 -65.72 47.14
CA GLU A 54 -21.86 -67.05 47.36
C GLU A 54 -20.86 -68.19 47.15
N HIS A 55 -19.94 -68.06 46.18
CA HIS A 55 -19.09 -69.17 45.72
C HIS A 55 -17.60 -69.05 46.07
N GLU A 56 -17.09 -67.86 46.36
CA GLU A 56 -15.68 -67.62 46.66
C GLU A 56 -15.45 -67.29 48.15
N ARG A 57 -14.30 -67.72 48.68
CA ARG A 57 -13.90 -67.32 50.04
C ARG A 57 -13.25 -65.94 49.99
N PRO A 58 -13.77 -64.95 50.74
CA PRO A 58 -13.21 -63.61 50.72
C PRO A 58 -11.80 -63.58 51.33
N VAL A 59 -10.93 -62.75 50.78
CA VAL A 59 -9.67 -62.35 51.39
C VAL A 59 -9.99 -61.27 52.42
N ILE A 60 -9.78 -61.57 53.70
CA ILE A 60 -10.01 -60.60 54.78
C ILE A 60 -8.95 -59.50 54.68
N ALA A 61 -9.38 -58.25 54.63
CA ALA A 61 -8.50 -57.11 54.47
C ALA A 61 -7.78 -56.76 55.79
N GLU A 62 -6.58 -57.32 55.99
CA GLU A 62 -5.71 -56.99 57.12
C GLU A 62 -4.57 -56.03 56.69
N GLY A 63 -4.89 -54.75 56.59
CA GLY A 63 -3.92 -53.66 56.43
C GLY A 63 -3.18 -53.58 55.08
N ARG A 64 -2.05 -52.85 55.06
CA ARG A 64 -1.30 -52.44 53.84
C ARG A 64 -0.70 -53.58 52.99
N ARG A 65 -0.84 -54.85 53.38
CA ARG A 65 -0.33 -56.01 52.63
C ARG A 65 -1.37 -56.63 51.70
N LEU A 66 -2.63 -56.16 51.72
CA LEU A 66 -3.74 -56.68 50.92
C LEU A 66 -3.36 -56.83 49.43
N TRP A 67 -2.79 -55.80 48.79
CA TRP A 67 -2.43 -55.85 47.38
C TRP A 67 -1.43 -56.96 47.00
N ARG A 68 -0.65 -57.46 47.96
CA ARG A 68 0.32 -58.55 47.73
C ARG A 68 -0.28 -59.95 47.90
N SER A 69 -1.44 -60.07 48.55
CA SER A 69 -2.12 -61.36 48.77
C SER A 69 -3.14 -61.71 47.68
N LEU A 70 -3.48 -60.74 46.81
CA LEU A 70 -4.43 -60.94 45.71
C LEU A 70 -3.84 -61.79 44.59
N ARG A 71 -4.66 -62.70 44.05
CA ARG A 71 -4.31 -63.56 42.91
C ARG A 71 -4.60 -62.83 41.59
N PRO A 72 -3.99 -63.25 40.47
CA PRO A 72 -4.40 -62.77 39.15
C PRO A 72 -5.89 -63.07 38.89
N GLY A 73 -6.64 -62.08 38.42
CA GLY A 73 -8.10 -62.17 38.23
C GLY A 73 -8.90 -61.40 39.29
N TRP A 74 -10.22 -61.60 39.29
CA TRP A 74 -11.10 -61.01 40.31
C TRP A 74 -10.91 -61.72 41.65
N ASN A 75 -10.80 -60.93 42.72
CA ASN A 75 -10.69 -61.41 44.08
C ASN A 75 -11.77 -60.75 44.92
N LEU A 76 -12.51 -61.55 45.68
CA LEU A 76 -13.42 -61.03 46.69
C LEU A 76 -12.64 -60.61 47.93
N VAL A 77 -12.80 -59.36 48.36
CA VAL A 77 -12.20 -58.77 49.55
C VAL A 77 -13.32 -58.46 50.54
N ALA A 78 -13.15 -58.86 51.80
CA ALA A 78 -14.09 -58.53 52.88
C ALA A 78 -13.40 -57.76 54.00
N ALA A 79 -14.04 -56.70 54.49
CA ALA A 79 -13.59 -55.94 55.65
C ALA A 79 -14.74 -55.78 56.65
N PRO A 80 -14.51 -55.87 57.98
CA PRO A 80 -15.51 -55.51 58.97
C PRO A 80 -15.95 -54.05 58.76
N VAL A 81 -17.25 -53.77 58.88
CA VAL A 81 -17.79 -52.41 58.68
C VAL A 81 -17.16 -51.39 59.65
N ASP A 82 -16.77 -51.83 60.84
CA ASP A 82 -16.11 -50.97 61.85
C ASP A 82 -14.60 -50.76 61.59
N ALA A 83 -14.03 -51.44 60.58
CA ALA A 83 -12.61 -51.43 60.27
C ALA A 83 -12.30 -50.88 58.86
N VAL A 84 -13.25 -50.15 58.24
CA VAL A 84 -13.06 -49.53 56.91
C VAL A 84 -11.83 -48.61 56.88
N SER A 85 -11.55 -47.89 57.96
CA SER A 85 -10.35 -47.02 58.09
C SER A 85 -9.01 -47.76 58.15
N GLN A 86 -9.03 -49.10 58.19
CA GLN A 86 -7.82 -49.94 58.16
C GLN A 86 -7.52 -50.47 56.75
N LEU A 87 -8.39 -50.21 55.78
CA LEU A 87 -8.16 -50.54 54.38
C LEU A 87 -6.99 -49.71 53.81
N PRO A 88 -6.35 -50.17 52.72
CA PRO A 88 -5.50 -49.30 51.92
C PRO A 88 -6.27 -48.04 51.49
N HIS A 89 -5.57 -46.91 51.40
CA HIS A 89 -6.18 -45.60 51.14
C HIS A 89 -7.12 -45.59 49.92
N ASP A 90 -6.75 -46.29 48.85
CA ASP A 90 -7.55 -46.36 47.62
C ASP A 90 -8.90 -47.09 47.82
N LEU A 91 -8.94 -48.12 48.67
CA LEU A 91 -10.15 -48.88 49.00
C LEU A 91 -10.99 -48.17 50.06
N GLU A 92 -10.34 -47.48 51.01
CA GLU A 92 -10.99 -46.62 52.00
C GLU A 92 -11.73 -45.47 51.29
N GLU A 93 -11.05 -44.74 50.40
CA GLU A 93 -11.64 -43.64 49.64
C GLU A 93 -12.80 -44.12 48.75
N PHE A 94 -12.62 -45.26 48.07
CA PHE A 94 -13.67 -45.86 47.26
C PHE A 94 -14.91 -46.27 48.09
N ALA A 95 -14.69 -46.92 49.23
CA ALA A 95 -15.76 -47.34 50.13
C ALA A 95 -16.51 -46.14 50.73
N ASP A 96 -15.79 -45.09 51.14
CA ASP A 96 -16.38 -43.85 51.67
C ASP A 96 -17.22 -43.12 50.61
N GLN A 97 -16.72 -43.03 49.38
CA GLN A 97 -17.46 -42.42 48.27
C GLN A 97 -18.74 -43.20 47.96
N ALA A 98 -18.69 -44.53 47.96
CA ALA A 98 -19.86 -45.36 47.75
C ALA A 98 -20.85 -45.30 48.92
N ALA A 99 -20.37 -45.27 50.16
CA ALA A 99 -21.19 -45.10 51.35
C ALA A 99 -21.94 -43.75 51.34
N ASN A 100 -21.27 -42.67 50.90
CA ASN A 100 -21.89 -41.36 50.73
C ASN A 100 -22.98 -41.36 49.65
N ARG A 101 -22.78 -42.09 48.55
CA ARG A 101 -23.78 -42.22 47.46
C ARG A 101 -24.88 -43.24 47.75
N ARG A 102 -24.68 -44.15 48.72
CA ARG A 102 -25.56 -45.28 49.04
C ARG A 102 -25.84 -46.19 47.83
N GLU A 103 -24.86 -46.34 46.96
CA GLU A 103 -24.94 -47.15 45.74
C GLU A 103 -23.73 -48.07 45.66
N VAL A 104 -23.88 -49.21 44.98
CA VAL A 104 -22.73 -50.05 44.60
C VAL A 104 -22.04 -49.35 43.44
N LEU A 105 -20.76 -49.03 43.61
CA LEU A 105 -19.97 -48.35 42.61
C LEU A 105 -19.07 -49.34 41.86
N TRP A 106 -18.71 -48.94 40.66
CA TRP A 106 -17.57 -49.42 39.90
C TRP A 106 -16.54 -48.29 39.88
N GLY A 107 -15.27 -48.60 40.11
CA GLY A 107 -14.21 -47.61 40.03
C GLY A 107 -12.88 -48.20 39.59
N GLN A 108 -12.00 -47.34 39.10
CA GLN A 108 -10.65 -47.70 38.69
C GLN A 108 -9.64 -46.75 39.33
N ASN A 109 -8.69 -47.30 40.09
CA ASN A 109 -7.60 -46.54 40.70
C ASN A 109 -6.30 -47.34 40.69
N ASP A 110 -5.17 -46.70 40.37
CA ASP A 110 -3.81 -47.27 40.39
C ASP A 110 -3.67 -48.69 39.77
N GLY A 111 -4.37 -48.92 38.65
CA GLY A 111 -4.33 -50.20 37.91
C GLY A 111 -5.21 -51.31 38.47
N TRP A 112 -6.05 -51.00 39.45
CA TRP A 112 -7.06 -51.89 40.03
C TRP A 112 -8.46 -51.43 39.66
N VAL A 113 -9.32 -52.38 39.32
CA VAL A 113 -10.75 -52.17 39.15
C VAL A 113 -11.45 -52.75 40.38
N MET A 114 -12.39 -51.97 40.92
CA MET A 114 -13.10 -52.27 42.16
C MET A 114 -14.61 -52.19 41.90
N VAL A 115 -15.35 -53.16 42.41
CA VAL A 115 -16.82 -53.19 42.37
C VAL A 115 -17.33 -53.46 43.77
N GLY A 116 -18.14 -52.56 44.31
CA GLY A 116 -18.58 -52.61 45.69
C GLY A 116 -18.91 -51.22 46.23
N PRO A 117 -19.12 -51.10 47.55
CA PRO A 117 -19.25 -52.16 48.52
C PRO A 117 -20.67 -52.73 48.59
N LEU A 118 -20.80 -54.02 48.86
CA LEU A 118 -22.04 -54.63 49.31
C LEU A 118 -21.92 -54.98 50.79
N GLN A 119 -22.87 -54.53 51.62
CA GLN A 119 -22.87 -54.83 53.04
C GLN A 119 -23.73 -56.06 53.33
N TYR A 120 -23.13 -57.09 53.93
CA TYR A 120 -23.82 -58.31 54.33
C TYR A 120 -23.21 -58.87 55.62
N ASP A 121 -24.04 -59.24 56.59
CA ASP A 121 -23.64 -59.88 57.85
C ASP A 121 -22.53 -59.14 58.64
N GLY A 122 -22.56 -57.79 58.65
CA GLY A 122 -21.58 -56.97 59.36
C GLY A 122 -20.23 -56.81 58.63
N TYR A 123 -20.09 -57.35 57.42
CA TYR A 123 -18.92 -57.19 56.55
C TYR A 123 -19.25 -56.39 55.29
N LEU A 124 -18.25 -55.69 54.80
CA LEU A 124 -18.22 -54.91 53.58
C LEU A 124 -17.44 -55.70 52.52
N TYR A 125 -18.13 -56.09 51.45
CA TYR A 125 -17.56 -56.90 50.37
C TYR A 125 -17.25 -56.03 49.15
N LEU A 126 -16.02 -56.16 48.64
CA LEU A 126 -15.58 -55.56 47.37
C LEU A 126 -14.97 -56.63 46.47
N SER A 127 -15.28 -56.58 45.19
CA SER A 127 -14.59 -57.36 44.18
C SER A 127 -13.49 -56.52 43.56
N VAL A 128 -12.26 -57.00 43.59
CA VAL A 128 -11.08 -56.26 43.13
C VAL A 128 -10.28 -57.10 42.15
N THR A 129 -9.93 -56.54 41.01
CA THR A 129 -9.08 -57.19 40.00
C THR A 129 -7.96 -56.27 39.55
N ARG A 130 -6.78 -56.84 39.30
CA ARG A 130 -5.67 -56.09 38.69
C ARG A 130 -5.87 -56.11 37.19
N THR A 131 -6.00 -54.93 36.58
CA THR A 131 -6.16 -54.85 35.12
C THR A 131 -4.80 -54.96 34.45
N GLU A 132 -4.50 -56.10 33.81
CA GLU A 132 -3.42 -56.19 32.83
C GLU A 132 -3.85 -55.47 31.54
N LEU A 133 -3.53 -54.18 31.46
CA LEU A 133 -3.44 -53.34 30.26
C LEU A 133 -4.13 -53.87 28.98
N HIS A 134 -5.45 -53.65 28.84
CA HIS A 134 -6.15 -53.77 27.55
C HIS A 134 -7.32 -52.79 27.37
N ASN A 135 -7.17 -51.54 27.83
CA ASN A 135 -8.00 -50.41 27.37
C ASN A 135 -7.28 -49.62 26.25
N VAL A 136 -6.67 -50.32 25.29
CA VAL A 136 -5.99 -49.66 24.16
C VAL A 136 -7.00 -49.05 23.17
N LEU A 137 -8.24 -49.55 23.11
CA LEU A 137 -9.22 -49.08 22.12
C LEU A 137 -10.07 -47.88 22.54
N ASP A 138 -10.17 -47.53 23.83
CA ASP A 138 -10.89 -46.31 24.28
C ASP A 138 -9.96 -45.12 24.61
N ASN A 139 -8.64 -45.35 24.66
CA ASN A 139 -7.67 -44.33 25.08
C ASN A 139 -6.84 -43.73 23.92
N GLU A 140 -6.67 -44.45 22.80
CA GLU A 140 -5.81 -44.00 21.69
C GLU A 140 -6.38 -42.83 20.87
N HIS A 141 -7.64 -42.47 21.03
CA HIS A 141 -8.29 -41.38 20.29
C HIS A 141 -8.71 -40.19 21.17
N ARG A 142 -8.50 -40.24 22.49
CA ARG A 142 -8.91 -39.16 23.40
C ARG A 142 -8.18 -37.85 23.12
N TRP A 143 -6.93 -37.90 22.66
CA TRP A 143 -6.15 -36.72 22.26
C TRP A 143 -6.69 -36.04 20.98
N LEU A 144 -7.52 -36.73 20.18
CA LEU A 144 -8.15 -36.12 19.00
C LEU A 144 -9.18 -35.07 19.38
N VAL A 145 -9.81 -35.16 20.55
CA VAL A 145 -10.82 -34.19 21.00
C VAL A 145 -10.19 -32.81 21.27
N PRO A 146 -9.17 -32.63 22.14
CA PRO A 146 -8.55 -31.32 22.33
C PRO A 146 -7.88 -30.82 21.03
N LEU A 147 -7.35 -31.72 20.19
CA LEU A 147 -6.78 -31.36 18.89
C LEU A 147 -7.84 -30.79 17.93
N THR A 148 -9.01 -31.41 17.85
CA THR A 148 -10.11 -30.92 17.00
C THR A 148 -10.62 -29.56 17.49
N VAL A 149 -10.70 -29.35 18.81
CA VAL A 149 -11.07 -28.06 19.42
C VAL A 149 -10.06 -26.97 19.06
N ILE A 150 -8.76 -27.23 19.21
CA ILE A 150 -7.69 -26.30 18.83
C ILE A 150 -7.78 -25.96 17.33
N LEU A 151 -8.04 -26.97 16.48
CA LEU A 151 -8.17 -26.78 15.05
C LEU A 151 -9.36 -25.90 14.69
N VAL A 152 -10.53 -26.14 15.31
CA VAL A 152 -11.73 -25.33 15.12
C VAL A 152 -11.51 -23.89 15.58
N VAL A 153 -10.93 -23.69 16.77
CA VAL A 153 -10.61 -22.35 17.30
C VAL A 153 -9.61 -21.63 16.37
N THR A 154 -8.58 -22.32 15.89
CA THR A 154 -7.59 -21.75 14.97
C THR A 154 -8.22 -21.36 13.64
N LEU A 155 -9.07 -22.24 13.07
CA LEU A 155 -9.80 -21.97 11.83
C LEU A 155 -10.72 -20.76 11.98
N LEU A 156 -11.47 -20.70 13.07
CA LEU A 156 -12.30 -19.56 13.41
C LEU A 156 -11.44 -18.28 13.47
N CYS A 157 -10.34 -18.28 14.24
CA CYS A 157 -9.48 -17.10 14.40
C CYS A 157 -8.89 -16.65 13.07
N PHE A 158 -8.49 -17.61 12.23
CA PHE A 158 -8.03 -17.33 10.88
C PHE A 158 -9.10 -16.66 10.02
N LEU A 159 -10.35 -17.15 10.03
CA LEU A 159 -11.46 -16.54 9.30
C LEU A 159 -11.75 -15.10 9.75
N LEU A 160 -11.69 -14.83 11.07
CA LEU A 160 -11.85 -13.47 11.61
C LEU A 160 -10.73 -12.55 11.08
N VAL A 161 -9.46 -12.95 11.26
CA VAL A 161 -8.31 -12.15 10.82
C VAL A 161 -8.34 -11.91 9.32
N TRP A 162 -8.73 -12.92 8.54
CA TRP A 162 -8.88 -12.82 7.09
C TRP A 162 -9.94 -11.79 6.69
N ASN A 163 -11.11 -11.79 7.36
CA ASN A 163 -12.20 -10.85 7.10
C ASN A 163 -11.80 -9.39 7.38
N LEU A 164 -10.98 -9.14 8.41
CA LEU A 164 -10.51 -7.81 8.79
C LEU A 164 -9.32 -7.33 7.95
N THR A 165 -8.32 -8.19 7.74
CA THR A 165 -7.03 -7.77 7.18
C THR A 165 -7.11 -7.50 5.68
N ARG A 166 -7.90 -8.29 4.95
CA ARG A 166 -8.06 -8.17 3.50
C ARG A 166 -8.58 -6.78 3.06
N PRO A 167 -9.69 -6.24 3.59
CA PRO A 167 -10.18 -4.91 3.20
C PRO A 167 -9.25 -3.78 3.64
N ILE A 168 -8.61 -3.88 4.82
CA ILE A 168 -7.63 -2.87 5.28
C ILE A 168 -6.44 -2.78 4.31
N ARG A 169 -5.96 -3.91 3.80
CA ARG A 169 -4.88 -3.92 2.79
C ARG A 169 -5.31 -3.24 1.49
N ARG A 170 -6.57 -3.44 1.04
CA ARG A 170 -7.12 -2.77 -0.14
C ARG A 170 -7.24 -1.27 0.05
N LEU A 171 -7.83 -0.82 1.17
CA LEU A 171 -7.89 0.59 1.55
C LEU A 171 -6.51 1.24 1.54
N ARG A 172 -5.51 0.57 2.16
CA ARG A 172 -4.13 1.06 2.17
C ARG A 172 -3.54 1.18 0.76
N SER A 173 -3.80 0.22 -0.13
CA SER A 173 -3.32 0.31 -1.51
C SER A 173 -4.01 1.43 -2.27
N THR A 174 -5.32 1.62 -2.13
CA THR A 174 -6.08 2.68 -2.80
C THR A 174 -5.63 4.06 -2.33
N VAL A 175 -5.49 4.27 -1.01
CA VAL A 175 -4.97 5.55 -0.48
C VAL A 175 -3.54 5.84 -0.97
N ARG A 176 -2.69 4.82 -1.10
CA ARG A 176 -1.35 4.99 -1.70
C ARG A 176 -1.40 5.34 -3.18
N GLN A 177 -2.38 4.82 -3.92
CA GLN A 177 -2.60 5.16 -5.33
C GLN A 177 -3.11 6.60 -5.47
N LEU A 178 -4.07 7.02 -4.63
CA LEU A 178 -4.51 8.42 -4.52
C LEU A 178 -3.33 9.36 -4.26
N GLY A 179 -2.44 9.01 -3.33
CA GLY A 179 -1.24 9.79 -3.04
C GLY A 179 -0.26 9.90 -4.22
N ARG A 180 -0.38 9.04 -5.23
CA ARG A 180 0.37 9.10 -6.50
C ARG A 180 -0.43 9.75 -7.63
N GLY A 181 -1.62 10.29 -7.33
CA GLY A 181 -2.50 10.94 -8.30
C GLY A 181 -3.43 10.01 -9.06
N ASN A 182 -3.44 8.70 -8.77
CA ASN A 182 -4.43 7.79 -9.35
C ASN A 182 -5.70 7.79 -8.48
N PHE A 183 -6.79 8.35 -9.00
CA PHE A 183 -8.08 8.46 -8.31
C PHE A 183 -9.01 7.27 -8.59
N ASP A 184 -8.50 6.19 -9.16
CA ASP A 184 -9.26 4.96 -9.36
C ASP A 184 -9.61 4.29 -8.02
N VAL A 185 -10.92 4.16 -7.77
CA VAL A 185 -11.50 3.55 -6.58
C VAL A 185 -12.13 2.18 -6.85
N SER A 186 -12.02 1.62 -8.07
CA SER A 186 -12.60 0.31 -8.42
C SER A 186 -12.12 -0.82 -7.50
N GLY A 187 -10.92 -0.71 -6.92
CA GLY A 187 -10.42 -1.66 -5.92
C GLY A 187 -11.23 -1.73 -4.62
N LEU A 188 -12.12 -0.77 -4.36
CA LEU A 188 -12.99 -0.68 -3.17
C LEU A 188 -14.45 -1.08 -3.44
N GLU A 189 -14.86 -1.39 -4.67
CA GLU A 189 -16.27 -1.68 -5.02
C GLU A 189 -16.94 -2.73 -4.10
N ALA A 190 -16.20 -3.79 -3.79
CA ALA A 190 -16.66 -4.85 -2.90
C ALA A 190 -16.83 -4.40 -1.44
N ASP A 191 -16.09 -3.38 -1.03
CA ASP A 191 -16.08 -2.86 0.35
C ASP A 191 -17.05 -1.68 0.53
N LEU A 192 -17.43 -0.96 -0.55
CA LEU A 192 -18.42 0.13 -0.53
C LEU A 192 -19.82 -0.31 -0.08
N HIS A 193 -20.20 -1.54 -0.39
CA HIS A 193 -21.49 -2.12 -0.03
C HIS A 193 -21.52 -2.72 1.39
N ARG A 194 -20.40 -2.68 2.12
CA ARG A 194 -20.37 -3.14 3.51
C ARG A 194 -21.11 -2.17 4.40
N HIS A 195 -21.91 -2.72 5.31
CA HIS A 195 -22.70 -1.95 6.26
C HIS A 195 -22.00 -1.83 7.63
N ASP A 196 -20.66 -1.82 7.65
CA ASP A 196 -19.86 -1.69 8.88
C ASP A 196 -18.93 -0.47 8.80
N GLU A 197 -18.11 -0.27 9.83
CA GLU A 197 -17.17 0.85 9.93
C GLU A 197 -16.11 0.80 8.81
N ILE A 198 -15.76 -0.39 8.32
CA ILE A 198 -14.87 -0.55 7.16
C ILE A 198 -15.56 -0.04 5.89
N GLY A 199 -16.83 -0.39 5.70
CA GLY A 199 -17.63 0.15 4.59
C GLY A 199 -17.81 1.66 4.67
N THR A 200 -18.00 2.21 5.87
CA THR A 200 -18.07 3.67 6.07
C THR A 200 -16.76 4.32 5.67
N LEU A 201 -15.63 3.79 6.15
CA LEU A 201 -14.30 4.28 5.78
C LEU A 201 -14.02 4.14 4.27
N ALA A 202 -14.49 3.08 3.62
CA ALA A 202 -14.38 2.92 2.17
C ALA A 202 -15.16 4.00 1.41
N ASN A 203 -16.37 4.34 1.88
CA ASN A 203 -17.16 5.44 1.33
C ASN A 203 -16.45 6.79 1.56
N ASP A 204 -15.92 7.06 2.76
CA ASP A 204 -15.19 8.30 3.04
C ASP A 204 -13.95 8.47 2.14
N VAL A 205 -13.23 7.38 1.88
CA VAL A 205 -12.08 7.38 0.95
C VAL A 205 -12.52 7.61 -0.49
N ALA A 206 -13.64 7.02 -0.91
CA ALA A 206 -14.20 7.25 -2.25
C ALA A 206 -14.65 8.70 -2.43
N ASP A 207 -15.39 9.26 -1.46
CA ASP A 207 -15.83 10.65 -1.47
C ASP A 207 -14.65 11.63 -1.51
N MET A 208 -13.57 11.32 -0.78
CA MET A 208 -12.32 12.09 -0.83
C MET A 208 -11.66 12.04 -2.20
N ALA A 209 -11.58 10.85 -2.83
CA ALA A 209 -11.05 10.70 -4.20
C ALA A 209 -11.84 11.58 -5.18
N ASP A 210 -13.16 11.51 -5.09
CA ASP A 210 -14.12 12.24 -5.90
C ASP A 210 -14.00 13.76 -5.71
N ALA A 211 -13.89 14.21 -4.46
CA ALA A 211 -13.70 15.62 -4.13
C ALA A 211 -12.38 16.17 -4.67
N LEU A 212 -11.28 15.40 -4.55
CA LEU A 212 -9.99 15.78 -5.10
C LEU A 212 -10.03 15.85 -6.63
N GLN A 213 -10.66 14.88 -7.29
CA GLN A 213 -10.82 14.89 -8.75
C GLN A 213 -11.63 16.10 -9.22
N ARG A 214 -12.74 16.42 -8.55
CA ARG A 214 -13.54 17.64 -8.83
C ARG A 214 -12.72 18.92 -8.64
N LEU A 215 -11.93 19.01 -7.57
CA LEU A 215 -11.07 20.18 -7.31
C LEU A 215 -10.00 20.33 -8.39
N LEU A 216 -9.34 19.25 -8.79
CA LEU A 216 -8.35 19.26 -9.87
C LEU A 216 -8.98 19.68 -11.20
N HIS A 217 -10.17 19.18 -11.51
CA HIS A 217 -10.90 19.55 -12.73
C HIS A 217 -11.35 21.02 -12.71
N SER A 218 -11.83 21.52 -11.57
CA SER A 218 -12.19 22.93 -11.41
C SER A 218 -10.97 23.84 -11.61
N HIS A 219 -9.81 23.45 -11.08
CA HIS A 219 -8.56 24.18 -11.29
C HIS A 219 -8.15 24.21 -12.77
N GLN A 220 -8.33 23.12 -13.52
CA GLN A 220 -8.09 23.08 -14.97
C GLN A 220 -9.01 24.04 -15.73
N GLN A 221 -10.29 24.01 -15.40
CA GLN A 221 -11.29 24.84 -16.03
C GLN A 221 -11.00 26.32 -15.77
N LEU A 222 -10.67 26.68 -14.52
CA LEU A 222 -10.29 28.05 -14.14
C LEU A 222 -9.06 28.54 -14.92
N LEU A 223 -8.01 27.72 -15.03
CA LEU A 223 -6.82 28.10 -15.81
C LEU A 223 -7.19 28.35 -17.28
N ARG A 224 -8.02 27.48 -17.87
CA ARG A 224 -8.49 27.64 -19.26
C ARG A 224 -9.31 28.93 -19.42
N ASP A 225 -10.23 29.20 -18.50
CA ASP A 225 -11.09 30.37 -18.55
C ASP A 225 -10.28 31.66 -18.39
N VAL A 226 -9.34 31.70 -17.44
CA VAL A 226 -8.39 32.82 -17.27
C VAL A 226 -7.57 33.04 -18.55
N SER A 227 -7.16 31.97 -19.24
CA SER A 227 -6.46 32.07 -20.53
C SER A 227 -7.26 32.86 -21.55
N HIS A 228 -8.54 32.51 -21.71
CA HIS A 228 -9.42 33.11 -22.69
C HIS A 228 -9.77 34.56 -22.33
N GLU A 229 -10.04 34.81 -21.04
CA GLU A 229 -10.37 36.14 -20.53
C GLU A 229 -9.19 37.11 -20.58
N LEU A 230 -7.95 36.63 -20.50
CA LEU A 230 -6.76 37.48 -20.66
C LEU A 230 -6.37 37.72 -22.13
N ARG A 231 -6.58 36.73 -23.02
CA ARG A 231 -6.28 36.90 -24.45
C ARG A 231 -7.17 37.97 -25.10
N SER A 232 -8.44 38.02 -24.73
CA SER A 232 -9.44 38.98 -25.25
C SER A 232 -9.04 40.47 -25.09
N PRO A 233 -8.71 41.00 -23.89
CA PRO A 233 -8.23 42.37 -23.72
C PRO A 233 -6.87 42.59 -24.38
N LEU A 234 -6.02 41.57 -24.44
CA LEU A 234 -4.72 41.65 -25.10
C LEU A 234 -4.86 41.89 -26.61
N THR A 235 -5.73 41.12 -27.28
CA THR A 235 -6.06 41.33 -28.70
C THR A 235 -6.66 42.72 -28.93
N ARG A 236 -7.51 43.22 -28.02
CA ARG A 236 -8.04 44.59 -28.12
C ARG A 236 -6.95 45.65 -28.01
N LEU A 237 -5.97 45.46 -27.12
CA LEU A 237 -4.80 46.34 -27.01
C LEU A 237 -3.97 46.33 -28.30
N GLN A 238 -3.73 45.16 -28.89
CA GLN A 238 -3.02 45.05 -30.18
C GLN A 238 -3.76 45.80 -31.30
N ILE A 239 -5.09 45.67 -31.38
CA ILE A 239 -5.91 46.38 -32.37
C ILE A 239 -5.86 47.90 -32.14
N ALA A 240 -6.04 48.35 -30.89
CA ALA A 240 -5.98 49.76 -30.53
C ALA A 240 -4.61 50.37 -30.86
N LEU A 241 -3.54 49.63 -30.62
CA LEU A 241 -2.18 50.00 -30.98
C LEU A 241 -1.97 50.07 -32.51
N GLY A 242 -2.49 49.10 -33.25
CA GLY A 242 -2.47 49.13 -34.73
C GLY A 242 -3.21 50.33 -35.31
N ILE A 243 -4.33 50.74 -34.70
CA ILE A 243 -5.07 51.96 -35.06
C ILE A 243 -4.25 53.21 -34.69
N ALA A 244 -3.62 53.24 -33.51
CA ALA A 244 -2.78 54.35 -33.08
C ALA A 244 -1.58 54.56 -34.03
N ARG A 245 -0.92 53.47 -34.47
CA ARG A 245 0.12 53.50 -35.52
C ARG A 245 -0.37 54.12 -36.82
N LYS A 246 -1.57 53.74 -37.28
CA LYS A 246 -2.14 54.29 -38.52
C LYS A 246 -2.49 55.78 -38.42
N LYS A 247 -2.84 56.26 -37.22
CA LYS A 247 -3.16 57.68 -36.95
C LYS A 247 -1.92 58.54 -36.70
N ASP A 248 -0.79 57.94 -36.33
CA ASP A 248 0.49 58.61 -36.18
C ASP A 248 1.18 58.80 -37.54
N THR A 249 0.62 59.69 -38.35
CA THR A 249 1.07 59.96 -39.73
C THR A 249 2.51 60.49 -39.80
N HIS A 250 3.00 61.13 -38.73
CA HIS A 250 4.36 61.68 -38.64
C HIS A 250 5.35 60.74 -37.93
N GLN A 251 4.93 59.55 -37.52
CA GLN A 251 5.74 58.56 -36.79
C GLN A 251 6.41 59.13 -35.52
N THR A 252 5.82 60.15 -34.89
CA THR A 252 6.39 60.80 -33.71
C THR A 252 6.36 59.91 -32.48
N LEU A 253 5.47 58.90 -32.46
CA LEU A 253 5.30 57.93 -31.37
C LEU A 253 5.71 56.51 -31.79
N ALA A 254 6.39 56.34 -32.92
CA ALA A 254 6.78 55.02 -33.43
C ALA A 254 7.56 54.17 -32.41
N ALA A 255 8.46 54.80 -31.63
CA ALA A 255 9.22 54.12 -30.58
C ALA A 255 8.33 53.64 -29.42
N GLU A 256 7.33 54.43 -29.01
CA GLU A 256 6.39 54.06 -27.96
C GLU A 256 5.41 52.99 -28.44
N HIS A 257 4.96 53.07 -29.70
CA HIS A 257 4.14 52.02 -30.29
C HIS A 257 4.85 50.68 -30.30
N GLN A 258 6.12 50.65 -30.73
CA GLN A 258 6.92 49.43 -30.76
C GLN A 258 7.22 48.89 -29.35
N ARG A 259 7.28 49.76 -28.32
CA ARG A 259 7.43 49.34 -26.92
C ARG A 259 6.15 48.69 -26.40
N ILE A 260 4.98 49.26 -26.69
CA ILE A 260 3.69 48.70 -26.28
C ILE A 260 3.44 47.38 -27.00
N GLU A 261 3.76 47.27 -28.29
CA GLU A 261 3.62 46.03 -29.09
C GLU A 261 4.43 44.91 -28.45
N ARG A 262 5.71 45.17 -28.16
CA ARG A 262 6.59 44.23 -27.47
C ARG A 262 6.08 43.85 -26.08
N ALA A 263 5.58 44.81 -25.30
CA ALA A 263 5.05 44.52 -23.97
C ALA A 263 3.79 43.64 -24.04
N VAL A 264 2.94 43.85 -25.05
CA VAL A 264 1.73 43.07 -25.27
C VAL A 264 2.06 41.64 -25.72
N GLU A 265 2.97 41.47 -26.68
CA GLU A 265 3.46 40.13 -27.10
C GLU A 265 4.13 39.38 -25.94
N GLN A 266 4.89 40.09 -25.09
CA GLN A 266 5.50 39.53 -23.89
C GLN A 266 4.46 38.98 -22.91
N VAL A 267 3.36 39.70 -22.70
CA VAL A 267 2.28 39.26 -21.81
C VAL A 267 1.54 38.05 -22.40
N ASP A 268 1.35 37.98 -23.72
CA ASP A 268 0.72 36.80 -24.36
C ASP A 268 1.57 35.54 -24.19
N SER A 269 2.87 35.66 -24.44
CA SER A 269 3.84 34.57 -24.28
C SER A 269 3.90 34.11 -22.82
N LEU A 270 3.93 35.05 -21.88
CA LEU A 270 3.87 34.75 -20.45
C LEU A 270 2.65 33.94 -20.04
N ILE A 271 1.47 34.40 -20.45
CA ILE A 271 0.21 33.74 -20.13
C ILE A 271 0.24 32.32 -20.69
N SER A 272 0.63 32.19 -21.96
CA SER A 272 0.74 30.89 -22.63
C SER A 272 1.69 29.94 -21.89
N ASP A 273 2.87 30.41 -21.51
CA ASP A 273 3.87 29.58 -20.82
C ASP A 273 3.43 29.17 -19.41
N ILE A 274 2.78 30.06 -18.65
CA ILE A 274 2.22 29.73 -17.32
C ILE A 274 1.15 28.65 -17.45
N LEU A 275 0.24 28.82 -18.41
CA LEU A 275 -0.86 27.89 -18.62
C LEU A 275 -0.39 26.53 -19.07
N ASP A 276 0.60 26.50 -19.95
CA ASP A 276 1.14 25.24 -20.45
C ASP A 276 1.99 24.54 -19.39
N LEU A 277 2.76 25.29 -18.58
CA LEU A 277 3.41 24.73 -17.40
C LEU A 277 2.39 24.18 -16.39
N ALA A 278 1.26 24.88 -16.18
CA ALA A 278 0.20 24.43 -15.27
C ALA A 278 -0.50 23.16 -15.79
N ARG A 279 -0.78 23.07 -17.10
CA ARG A 279 -1.33 21.88 -17.75
C ARG A 279 -0.38 20.68 -17.63
N LEU A 280 0.89 20.88 -17.93
CA LEU A 280 1.90 19.82 -17.89
C LEU A 280 2.20 19.33 -16.47
N ARG A 281 2.10 20.18 -15.44
CA ARG A 281 2.20 19.76 -14.03
C ARG A 281 1.10 18.78 -13.63
N GLN A 282 -0.07 18.89 -14.23
CA GLN A 282 -1.21 18.04 -13.91
C GLN A 282 -1.27 16.76 -14.74
N ALA A 283 -0.66 16.76 -15.93
CA ALA A 283 -0.64 15.64 -16.88
C ALA A 283 0.26 14.45 -16.48
N ASN A 284 0.73 14.35 -15.23
CA ASN A 284 1.56 13.21 -14.74
C ASN A 284 0.94 11.83 -15.00
N ASN A 285 -0.37 11.75 -15.28
CA ASN A 285 -1.12 10.49 -15.47
C ASN A 285 -1.75 10.36 -16.87
N SER A 286 -1.42 11.23 -17.81
CA SER A 286 -1.92 11.16 -19.18
C SER A 286 -0.97 10.30 -20.02
N THR A 287 -1.49 9.31 -20.75
CA THR A 287 -0.68 8.55 -21.72
C THR A 287 -0.18 9.51 -22.81
N LEU A 288 1.13 9.73 -22.87
CA LEU A 288 1.76 10.54 -23.91
C LEU A 288 1.42 9.96 -25.29
N GLN A 289 1.01 10.81 -26.22
CA GLN A 289 0.76 10.39 -27.60
C GLN A 289 2.10 10.35 -28.34
N THR A 290 2.80 9.22 -28.24
CA THR A 290 4.13 9.07 -28.84
C THR A 290 4.08 8.61 -30.29
N GLU A 291 4.94 9.19 -31.12
CA GLU A 291 5.15 8.77 -32.51
C GLU A 291 6.64 8.49 -32.74
N LYS A 292 6.96 7.55 -33.65
CA LYS A 292 8.35 7.19 -33.97
C LYS A 292 8.88 7.98 -35.16
N LEU A 293 9.53 9.11 -34.91
CA LEU A 293 10.12 9.97 -35.95
C LEU A 293 11.66 10.04 -35.85
N SER A 294 12.29 10.58 -36.91
CA SER A 294 13.74 10.80 -36.98
C SER A 294 14.12 12.10 -36.27
N VAL A 295 15.00 12.00 -35.26
CA VAL A 295 15.44 13.14 -34.46
C VAL A 295 16.15 14.19 -35.31
N SER A 296 17.08 13.75 -36.18
CA SER A 296 17.84 14.67 -37.03
C SER A 296 16.95 15.43 -38.02
N ALA A 297 15.92 14.77 -38.56
CA ALA A 297 14.96 15.41 -39.45
C ALA A 297 14.15 16.48 -38.70
N GLN A 298 13.68 16.15 -37.50
CA GLN A 298 12.86 17.06 -36.72
C GLN A 298 13.64 18.28 -36.21
N VAL A 299 14.87 18.08 -35.73
CA VAL A 299 15.76 19.20 -35.35
C VAL A 299 16.04 20.10 -36.56
N GLY A 300 16.18 19.52 -37.76
CA GLY A 300 16.32 20.28 -38.99
C GLY A 300 15.13 21.20 -39.28
N ILE A 301 13.90 20.73 -39.06
CA ILE A 301 12.67 21.53 -39.22
C ILE A 301 12.67 22.70 -38.21
N TRP A 302 12.90 22.40 -36.93
CA TRP A 302 12.91 23.42 -35.87
C TRP A 302 13.97 24.51 -36.09
N LEU A 303 15.13 24.14 -36.62
CA LEU A 303 16.19 25.10 -36.97
C LEU A 303 15.83 25.97 -38.17
N GLN A 304 15.04 25.46 -39.12
CA GLN A 304 14.54 26.27 -40.24
C GLN A 304 13.56 27.34 -39.76
N ASP A 305 12.66 26.98 -38.84
CA ASP A 305 11.70 27.93 -38.27
C ASP A 305 12.40 29.05 -37.49
N ALA A 306 13.50 28.74 -36.81
CA ALA A 306 14.31 29.73 -36.08
C ALA A 306 15.32 30.49 -36.95
N ALA A 307 15.49 30.14 -38.23
CA ALA A 307 16.55 30.70 -39.09
C ALA A 307 16.46 32.23 -39.22
N LEU A 308 15.24 32.77 -39.21
CA LEU A 308 15.01 34.22 -39.28
C LEU A 308 15.52 34.94 -38.02
N GLU A 309 15.25 34.40 -36.82
CA GLU A 309 15.72 34.97 -35.55
C GLU A 309 17.26 34.87 -35.43
N ILE A 310 17.84 33.74 -35.87
CA ILE A 310 19.29 33.51 -35.91
C ILE A 310 19.96 34.54 -36.84
N SER A 311 19.39 34.74 -38.04
CA SER A 311 19.92 35.69 -39.02
C SER A 311 19.77 37.15 -38.59
N GLN A 312 18.70 37.50 -37.88
CA GLN A 312 18.50 38.88 -37.37
C GLN A 312 19.58 39.31 -36.37
N LYS A 313 20.19 38.35 -35.66
CA LYS A 313 21.27 38.59 -34.70
C LYS A 313 22.65 38.22 -35.25
N SER A 314 22.73 37.91 -36.55
CA SER A 314 23.95 37.50 -37.27
C SER A 314 24.68 36.32 -36.63
N LEU A 315 23.95 35.36 -36.03
CA LEU A 315 24.56 34.21 -35.37
C LEU A 315 25.03 33.17 -36.40
N VAL A 316 26.20 32.58 -36.17
CA VAL A 316 26.71 31.45 -36.94
C VAL A 316 26.19 30.15 -36.33
N LEU A 317 25.31 29.45 -37.04
CA LEU A 317 24.75 28.18 -36.59
C LEU A 317 25.67 27.01 -36.95
N GLU A 318 26.15 26.29 -35.94
CA GLU A 318 26.87 25.02 -36.10
C GLU A 318 25.98 23.85 -35.66
N THR A 319 25.77 22.87 -36.53
CA THR A 319 24.94 21.69 -36.25
C THR A 319 25.78 20.42 -36.12
N TYR A 320 25.54 19.68 -35.05
CA TYR A 320 26.22 18.43 -34.71
C TYR A 320 25.18 17.31 -34.61
N LEU A 321 24.68 16.86 -35.77
CA LEU A 321 23.68 15.81 -35.87
C LEU A 321 24.33 14.48 -36.24
N PRO A 322 23.83 13.34 -35.73
CA PRO A 322 24.36 12.03 -36.07
C PRO A 322 24.11 11.75 -37.56
N ALA A 323 25.14 11.22 -38.23
CA ALA A 323 25.04 10.82 -39.64
C ALA A 323 24.12 9.61 -39.85
N ALA A 324 24.01 8.75 -38.83
CA ALA A 324 23.06 7.64 -38.82
C ALA A 324 21.67 8.11 -38.38
N GLU A 325 20.62 7.54 -39.00
CA GLU A 325 19.23 7.87 -38.66
C GLU A 325 18.89 7.38 -37.24
N VAL A 326 18.69 8.32 -36.31
CA VAL A 326 18.24 8.03 -34.94
C VAL A 326 16.74 8.29 -34.85
N LYS A 327 15.96 7.23 -34.58
CA LYS A 327 14.51 7.32 -34.36
C LYS A 327 14.17 7.24 -32.87
N ALA A 328 13.27 8.11 -32.42
CA ALA A 328 12.78 8.17 -31.04
C ALA A 328 11.26 8.09 -31.00
N SER A 329 10.70 7.52 -29.93
CA SER A 329 9.24 7.45 -29.71
C SER A 329 8.85 8.46 -28.64
N TRP A 330 8.49 9.68 -29.05
CA TRP A 330 8.18 10.80 -28.16
C TRP A 330 6.87 11.49 -28.53
N GLU A 331 6.34 12.29 -27.61
CA GLU A 331 5.29 13.27 -27.94
C GLU A 331 5.95 14.51 -28.54
N TRP A 332 6.15 14.47 -29.87
CA TRP A 332 7.00 15.41 -30.60
C TRP A 332 6.61 16.87 -30.43
N MET A 333 5.33 17.18 -30.29
CA MET A 333 4.85 18.55 -30.04
C MET A 333 5.39 19.12 -28.73
N LEU A 334 5.52 18.30 -27.68
CA LEU A 334 6.12 18.73 -26.42
C LEU A 334 7.63 18.86 -26.54
N VAL A 335 8.30 17.90 -27.18
CA VAL A 335 9.76 17.94 -27.37
C VAL A 335 10.18 19.13 -28.24
N GLU A 336 9.44 19.42 -29.30
CA GLU A 336 9.58 20.63 -30.13
C GLU A 336 9.53 21.89 -29.28
N ARG A 337 8.52 21.99 -28.42
CA ARG A 337 8.34 23.15 -27.56
C ARG A 337 9.46 23.30 -26.53
N ALA A 338 9.95 22.20 -25.98
CA ALA A 338 11.10 22.19 -25.10
C ALA A 338 12.35 22.69 -25.84
N PHE A 339 12.57 22.20 -27.06
CA PHE A 339 13.70 22.58 -27.89
C PHE A 339 13.65 24.04 -28.35
N ASP A 340 12.49 24.54 -28.79
CA ASP A 340 12.27 25.95 -29.15
C ASP A 340 12.57 26.88 -27.97
N ASN A 341 12.16 26.51 -26.75
CA ASN A 341 12.49 27.27 -25.55
C ASN A 341 14.01 27.32 -25.28
N LEU A 342 14.73 26.20 -25.48
CA LEU A 342 16.19 26.20 -25.37
C LEU A 342 16.84 27.09 -26.43
N LEU A 343 16.35 27.01 -27.66
CA LEU A 343 16.89 27.74 -28.80
C LEU A 343 16.67 29.25 -28.65
N ARG A 344 15.46 29.68 -28.30
CA ARG A 344 15.13 31.08 -28.00
C ARG A 344 15.98 31.62 -26.85
N ASN A 345 16.20 30.82 -25.81
CA ASN A 345 17.05 31.23 -24.70
C ASN A 345 18.51 31.42 -25.13
N ALA A 346 19.04 30.49 -25.92
CA ALA A 346 20.40 30.56 -26.44
C ALA A 346 20.60 31.74 -27.41
N ILE A 347 19.67 31.97 -28.34
CA ILE A 347 19.68 33.13 -29.25
C ILE A 347 19.64 34.43 -28.44
N ARG A 348 18.79 34.50 -27.41
CA ARG A 348 18.63 35.70 -26.58
C ARG A 348 19.91 36.07 -25.84
N PHE A 349 20.62 35.11 -25.26
CA PHE A 349 21.84 35.36 -24.46
C PHE A 349 23.14 35.37 -25.28
N SER A 350 23.15 34.85 -26.50
CA SER A 350 24.30 34.93 -27.41
C SER A 350 24.60 36.38 -27.81
N PRO A 351 25.85 36.87 -27.76
CA PRO A 351 26.24 38.13 -28.37
C PRO A 351 25.95 38.14 -29.88
N ALA A 352 25.80 39.32 -30.50
CA ALA A 352 25.73 39.40 -31.96
C ALA A 352 27.03 38.87 -32.59
N ASP A 353 26.94 38.33 -33.80
CA ASP A 353 28.08 37.78 -34.56
C ASP A 353 28.83 36.62 -33.85
N SER A 354 28.13 35.90 -32.96
CA SER A 354 28.69 34.77 -32.21
C SER A 354 28.19 33.42 -32.72
N VAL A 355 28.80 32.34 -32.22
CA VAL A 355 28.47 30.96 -32.63
C VAL A 355 27.37 30.39 -31.73
N LEU A 356 26.33 29.85 -32.36
CA LEU A 356 25.28 29.06 -31.73
C LEU A 356 25.46 27.60 -32.14
N ARG A 357 25.68 26.71 -31.18
CA ARG A 357 25.91 25.29 -31.45
C ARG A 357 24.70 24.48 -31.04
N VAL A 358 24.24 23.61 -31.93
CA VAL A 358 23.10 22.72 -31.69
C VAL A 358 23.51 21.32 -32.04
N GLY A 359 23.16 20.34 -31.21
CA GLY A 359 23.49 18.96 -31.52
C GLY A 359 22.56 17.93 -30.94
N ALA A 360 22.69 16.73 -31.51
CA ALA A 360 22.01 15.53 -31.09
C ALA A 360 23.02 14.38 -31.03
N ALA A 361 22.93 13.52 -30.02
CA ALA A 361 23.76 12.32 -29.93
C ALA A 361 22.98 11.17 -29.29
N GLN A 362 23.13 9.95 -29.81
CA GLN A 362 22.59 8.77 -29.14
C GLN A 362 23.65 8.22 -28.17
N ARG A 363 23.28 8.02 -26.90
CA ARG A 363 24.10 7.37 -25.88
C ARG A 363 23.35 6.17 -25.32
N GLY A 364 23.64 4.99 -25.85
CA GLY A 364 22.93 3.77 -25.47
C GLY A 364 21.45 3.84 -25.86
N ASP A 365 20.58 3.79 -24.85
CA ASP A 365 19.12 3.88 -25.01
C ASP A 365 18.56 5.28 -24.72
N GLU A 366 19.43 6.27 -24.52
CA GLU A 366 19.07 7.68 -24.39
C GLU A 366 19.54 8.48 -25.61
N ILE A 367 18.82 9.57 -25.89
CA ILE A 367 19.16 10.54 -26.92
C ILE A 367 19.36 11.88 -26.21
N GLU A 368 20.56 12.43 -26.39
CA GLU A 368 20.95 13.76 -25.95
C GLU A 368 20.62 14.76 -27.05
N LEU A 369 19.88 15.80 -26.68
CA LEU A 369 19.65 17.00 -27.47
C LEU A 369 20.20 18.18 -26.68
N TRP A 370 21.01 19.03 -27.32
CA TRP A 370 21.64 20.14 -26.63
C TRP A 370 21.73 21.39 -27.49
N VAL A 371 21.68 22.53 -26.81
CA VAL A 371 21.90 23.86 -27.38
C VAL A 371 22.96 24.55 -26.54
N ALA A 372 23.95 25.14 -27.21
CA ALA A 372 25.09 25.82 -26.61
C ALA A 372 25.22 27.23 -27.18
N ASP A 373 25.08 28.23 -26.32
CA ASP A 373 25.26 29.65 -26.65
C ASP A 373 26.71 30.12 -26.41
N SER A 374 27.00 31.35 -26.84
CA SER A 374 28.26 32.05 -26.57
C SER A 374 28.08 33.21 -25.57
N GLY A 375 27.08 33.12 -24.70
CA GLY A 375 26.71 34.14 -23.72
C GLY A 375 27.66 34.22 -22.51
N PRO A 376 27.29 35.00 -21.49
CA PRO A 376 28.10 35.16 -20.27
C PRO A 376 28.16 33.91 -19.39
N GLY A 377 27.37 32.87 -19.69
CA GLY A 377 27.19 31.71 -18.81
C GLY A 377 26.37 32.04 -17.57
N VAL A 378 26.39 31.14 -16.60
CA VAL A 378 25.63 31.21 -15.35
C VAL A 378 26.58 30.94 -14.18
N ALA A 379 26.38 31.58 -13.03
CA ALA A 379 27.17 31.26 -11.83
C ALA A 379 26.98 29.79 -11.44
N GLU A 380 28.06 29.12 -11.03
CA GLU A 380 28.04 27.66 -10.77
C GLU A 380 26.97 27.26 -9.73
N GLU A 381 26.72 28.14 -8.75
CA GLU A 381 25.70 27.99 -7.69
C GLU A 381 24.26 28.03 -8.24
N ASP A 382 24.05 28.72 -9.37
CA ASP A 382 22.74 28.92 -9.97
C ASP A 382 22.43 27.92 -11.09
N LEU A 383 23.41 27.13 -11.57
CA LEU A 383 23.24 26.16 -12.66
C LEU A 383 22.10 25.15 -12.44
N GLN A 384 21.83 24.79 -11.19
CA GLN A 384 20.69 23.91 -10.85
C GLN A 384 19.38 24.68 -10.73
N ARG A 385 19.43 25.94 -10.29
CA ARG A 385 18.27 26.79 -9.99
C ARG A 385 17.69 27.45 -11.23
N ILE A 386 18.43 27.54 -12.34
CA ILE A 386 17.92 28.12 -13.60
C ILE A 386 16.71 27.38 -14.17
N PHE A 387 16.48 26.14 -13.74
CA PHE A 387 15.33 25.34 -14.14
C PHE A 387 14.11 25.52 -13.22
N ASP A 388 14.22 26.34 -12.17
CA ASP A 388 13.10 26.63 -11.29
C ASP A 388 12.27 27.79 -11.86
N ALA A 389 10.94 27.68 -11.74
CA ALA A 389 10.03 28.68 -12.28
C ALA A 389 10.26 30.04 -11.61
N PHE A 390 10.25 31.10 -12.42
CA PHE A 390 10.45 32.50 -12.01
C PHE A 390 11.88 32.83 -11.55
N VAL A 391 12.85 31.94 -11.73
CA VAL A 391 14.26 32.25 -11.46
C VAL A 391 14.86 33.01 -12.64
N GLN A 392 15.35 34.22 -12.38
CA GLN A 392 16.21 34.99 -13.28
C GLN A 392 17.58 35.10 -12.62
N VAL A 393 18.63 34.68 -13.33
CA VAL A 393 20.00 34.84 -12.85
C VAL A 393 20.48 36.23 -13.23
N ASP A 394 20.72 37.07 -12.22
CA ASP A 394 21.19 38.45 -12.33
C ASP A 394 22.70 38.51 -12.61
N THR A 395 23.20 37.88 -13.68
CA THR A 395 24.63 37.97 -14.06
C THR A 395 25.01 39.23 -14.86
N ALA A 396 24.11 40.20 -15.01
CA ALA A 396 24.38 41.47 -15.71
C ALA A 396 24.88 42.63 -14.79
N ARG A 397 25.41 42.33 -13.58
CA ARG A 397 25.87 43.35 -12.63
C ARG A 397 27.38 43.57 -12.52
N SER A 398 28.23 42.77 -13.17
CA SER A 398 29.68 43.03 -13.15
C SER A 398 30.16 43.70 -14.44
N HIS A 399 30.49 44.98 -14.29
CA HIS A 399 31.24 45.87 -15.18
C HIS A 399 30.46 46.62 -16.28
N THR A 400 30.37 47.94 -16.01
CA THR A 400 30.13 49.06 -16.93
C THR A 400 28.66 49.47 -17.11
N HIS A 401 28.41 50.75 -16.83
CA HIS A 401 27.15 51.46 -16.98
C HIS A 401 26.58 51.38 -18.40
N SER A 402 25.82 50.32 -18.69
CA SER A 402 24.83 50.36 -19.76
C SER A 402 23.57 49.63 -19.31
N ARG A 403 22.59 50.40 -18.82
CA ARG A 403 21.18 49.97 -18.70
C ARG A 403 20.57 49.84 -20.11
N SER A 404 21.19 49.03 -20.97
CA SER A 404 20.69 48.74 -22.31
C SER A 404 19.93 47.43 -22.28
N GLN A 405 18.61 47.54 -22.20
CA GLN A 405 17.61 46.70 -22.88
C GLN A 405 18.04 45.27 -23.27
N SER A 406 18.23 44.37 -22.29
CA SER A 406 18.03 42.94 -22.53
C SER A 406 16.60 42.58 -22.15
N SER A 407 15.70 42.64 -23.13
CA SER A 407 14.27 42.25 -23.04
C SER A 407 14.12 40.99 -22.19
N GLY A 408 13.54 41.12 -20.99
CA GLY A 408 13.53 40.14 -19.89
C GLY A 408 12.60 38.96 -20.14
N GLY A 409 13.12 37.74 -20.19
CA GLY A 409 12.35 36.50 -20.12
C GLY A 409 12.10 36.14 -18.66
N TYR A 410 10.88 35.72 -18.33
CA TYR A 410 10.38 35.66 -16.94
C TYR A 410 10.78 34.41 -16.14
N GLY A 411 11.81 33.68 -16.57
CA GLY A 411 12.28 32.48 -15.87
C GLY A 411 11.33 31.28 -15.95
N ILE A 412 10.44 31.24 -16.94
CA ILE A 412 9.46 30.14 -17.13
C ILE A 412 9.94 29.13 -18.17
N GLY A 413 10.60 29.59 -19.24
CA GLY A 413 11.01 28.74 -20.37
C GLY A 413 11.80 27.50 -19.94
N LEU A 414 12.90 27.66 -19.19
CA LEU A 414 13.70 26.52 -18.72
C LEU A 414 12.96 25.60 -17.73
N ALA A 415 12.04 26.14 -16.94
CA ALA A 415 11.18 25.33 -16.07
C ALA A 415 10.17 24.49 -16.87
N LEU A 416 9.67 25.02 -17.98
CA LEU A 416 8.85 24.29 -18.95
C LEU A 416 9.66 23.17 -19.63
N VAL A 417 10.89 23.45 -20.07
CA VAL A 417 11.79 22.43 -20.64
C VAL A 417 12.03 21.30 -19.63
N LYS A 418 12.42 21.63 -18.39
CA LYS A 418 12.61 20.65 -17.31
C LYS A 418 11.38 19.78 -17.13
N ARG A 419 10.19 20.40 -17.13
CA ARG A 419 8.93 19.67 -16.95
C ARG A 419 8.63 18.71 -18.10
N ILE A 420 8.84 19.13 -19.34
CA ILE A 420 8.63 18.28 -20.53
C ILE A 420 9.60 17.10 -20.51
N VAL A 421 10.85 17.34 -20.12
CA VAL A 421 11.88 16.30 -20.00
C VAL A 421 11.52 15.30 -18.90
N GLU A 422 11.06 15.76 -17.73
CA GLU A 422 10.57 14.90 -16.65
C GLU A 422 9.36 14.05 -17.06
N LEU A 423 8.42 14.61 -17.84
CA LEU A 423 7.27 13.86 -18.37
C LEU A 423 7.68 12.71 -19.30
N HIS A 424 8.82 12.83 -19.97
CA HIS A 424 9.39 11.80 -20.84
C HIS A 424 10.38 10.88 -20.10
N ASP A 425 10.38 10.86 -18.76
CA ASP A 425 11.34 10.13 -17.93
C ASP A 425 12.82 10.48 -18.20
N GLY A 426 13.07 11.69 -18.71
CA GLY A 426 14.38 12.19 -19.07
C GLY A 426 15.10 12.96 -17.96
N LYS A 427 16.26 13.51 -18.30
CA LYS A 427 17.06 14.38 -17.42
C LYS A 427 17.53 15.61 -18.17
N ILE A 428 17.49 16.76 -17.50
CA ILE A 428 18.02 18.03 -18.03
C ILE A 428 19.23 18.47 -17.21
N THR A 429 20.27 18.94 -17.87
CA THR A 429 21.50 19.44 -17.25
C THR A 429 21.98 20.70 -17.95
N ALA A 430 22.59 21.62 -17.21
CA ALA A 430 23.29 22.78 -17.76
C ALA A 430 24.75 22.77 -17.33
N GLU A 431 25.65 23.15 -18.23
CA GLU A 431 27.09 23.26 -18.00
C GLU A 431 27.64 24.55 -18.64
N ASN A 432 28.56 25.22 -17.96
CA ASN A 432 29.27 26.36 -18.53
C ASN A 432 30.34 25.87 -19.51
N ILE A 433 30.39 26.45 -20.72
CA ILE A 433 31.36 26.07 -21.78
C ILE A 433 32.36 27.19 -22.13
N HIS A 434 32.41 28.25 -21.30
CA HIS A 434 33.31 29.40 -21.34
C HIS A 434 33.95 29.77 -22.71
N PRO A 435 33.42 30.79 -23.40
CA PRO A 435 32.20 31.54 -23.09
C PRO A 435 30.93 30.71 -23.38
N GLY A 436 29.88 30.93 -22.59
CA GLY A 436 28.55 30.41 -22.85
C GLY A 436 28.05 29.31 -21.92
N LEU A 437 26.79 28.93 -22.15
CA LEU A 437 26.07 27.86 -21.45
C LEU A 437 25.65 26.79 -22.45
N ARG A 438 25.86 25.52 -22.11
CA ARG A 438 25.23 24.39 -22.80
C ARG A 438 24.11 23.83 -21.92
N VAL A 439 22.90 23.77 -22.47
CA VAL A 439 21.78 23.05 -21.87
C VAL A 439 21.55 21.77 -22.66
N THR A 440 21.51 20.64 -21.96
CA THR A 440 21.36 19.30 -22.52
C THR A 440 20.13 18.62 -21.93
N MET A 441 19.22 18.17 -22.80
CA MET A 441 18.13 17.29 -22.44
C MET A 441 18.43 15.85 -22.90
N ARG A 442 18.33 14.91 -21.97
CA ARG A 442 18.49 13.48 -22.16
C ARG A 442 17.13 12.83 -22.10
N LEU A 443 16.70 12.22 -23.19
CA LEU A 443 15.41 11.55 -23.29
C LEU A 443 15.61 10.07 -23.64
N PRO A 444 14.87 9.14 -23.02
CA PRO A 444 14.91 7.73 -23.42
C PRO A 444 14.38 7.57 -24.85
N LYS A 445 14.99 6.69 -25.63
CA LYS A 445 14.60 6.42 -27.02
C LYS A 445 13.17 5.86 -27.13
N HIS A 446 12.75 5.13 -26.10
CA HIS A 446 11.43 4.53 -25.96
C HIS A 446 10.86 4.88 -24.59
N ILE A 447 9.69 5.51 -24.57
CA ILE A 447 8.94 5.73 -23.32
C ILE A 447 8.31 4.38 -22.92
N ARG A 448 8.51 3.96 -21.66
CA ARG A 448 7.86 2.74 -21.14
C ARG A 448 6.39 3.07 -20.91
N SER A 449 5.51 2.53 -21.75
CA SER A 449 4.05 2.62 -21.60
C SER A 449 3.56 1.95 -20.33
#